data_AF-A0A8J5LQV1-F1
#
_entry.id   AF-A0A8J5LQV1-F1
#
_cell.length_a   1.000
_cell.length_b   1.000
_cell.length_c   1.000
_cell.angle_alpha   90.00
_cell.angle_beta   90.00
_cell.angle_gamma   90.00
#
_symmetry.space_group_name_H-M   'P 1'
#
loop_
_entity.id
_entity.type
_entity.pdbx_description
1 polymer ?
#
loop_
_entity_poly.entity_id
_entity_poly.type
_entity_poly.pdbx_seq_one_letter_code
_entity_poly.pdbx_strand_id
1 'polypeptide(L)'
;MFYTFFLFSWNSSNHFSCQINETLIKETADSMVSTGLAKLGYQYVNIDDCWDEHNRDSQGYLVANGRTFPSGIKTLADYVHSKGLKLGIYSDAGYRTCSSEMPGSLGYEKKNAETFAAWGIDYLKYDNATMEI
;
A
#
# COMPACT_ATOMS: atom_id res chain seq x y z
N MET A 1 -18.89 -14.67 21.28
CA MET A 1 -17.42 -14.78 21.22
C MET A 1 -16.95 -13.91 20.07
N PHE A 2 -16.56 -12.66 20.35
CA PHE A 2 -16.02 -11.76 19.34
C PHE A 2 -14.52 -12.01 19.27
N TYR A 3 -14.07 -12.76 18.27
CA TYR A 3 -12.65 -12.80 17.96
C TYR A 3 -12.29 -11.50 17.27
N THR A 4 -11.69 -10.57 18.01
CA THR A 4 -10.86 -9.53 17.41
C THR A 4 -9.66 -10.26 16.80
N PHE A 5 -9.72 -10.56 15.50
CA PHE A 5 -8.55 -11.06 14.78
C PHE A 5 -7.53 -9.92 14.74
N PHE A 6 -6.37 -10.11 15.37
CA PHE A 6 -5.21 -9.26 15.11
C PHE A 6 -4.85 -9.40 13.62
N LEU A 7 -4.72 -8.28 12.92
CA LEU A 7 -4.30 -8.26 11.52
C LEU A 7 -2.82 -8.67 11.45
N PHE A 8 -2.57 -9.92 11.08
CA PHE A 8 -1.22 -10.40 10.80
C PHE A 8 -0.86 -10.03 9.36
N SER A 9 0.12 -9.14 9.24
CA SER A 9 0.50 -8.52 7.97
C SER A 9 2.00 -8.58 7.78
N TRP A 10 2.43 -8.72 6.53
CA TRP A 10 3.79 -8.38 6.13
C TRP A 10 3.81 -6.91 5.67
N ASN A 11 4.87 -6.18 6.03
CA ASN A 11 5.04 -4.77 5.70
C ASN A 11 6.45 -4.52 5.14
N SER A 12 6.54 -3.79 4.03
CA SER A 12 7.80 -3.57 3.32
C SER A 12 8.82 -2.70 4.06
N SER A 13 8.39 -1.77 4.93
CA SER A 13 9.28 -0.85 5.65
C SER A 13 10.22 -1.54 6.62
N ASN A 14 9.90 -2.74 7.09
CA ASN A 14 10.76 -3.48 8.02
C ASN A 14 12.07 -3.99 7.40
N HIS A 15 12.18 -4.01 6.07
CA HIS A 15 13.35 -4.58 5.40
C HIS A 15 13.84 -3.77 4.19
N PHE A 16 12.97 -3.02 3.51
CA PHE A 16 13.30 -2.44 2.19
C PHE A 16 13.30 -0.91 2.15
N SER A 17 12.80 -0.20 3.16
CA SER A 17 12.65 1.27 3.11
C SER A 17 11.98 1.70 1.79
N CYS A 18 12.52 2.70 1.05
CA CYS A 18 12.02 3.09 -0.27
C CYS A 18 12.43 2.17 -1.45
N GLN A 19 13.07 1.03 -1.20
CA GLN A 19 13.48 0.08 -2.26
C GLN A 19 12.39 -0.96 -2.54
N ILE A 20 11.16 -0.49 -2.76
CA ILE A 20 10.01 -1.34 -3.05
C ILE A 20 9.66 -1.31 -4.55
N ASN A 21 9.24 -2.46 -5.08
CA ASN A 21 8.76 -2.58 -6.45
C ASN A 21 7.73 -3.71 -6.58
N GLU A 22 7.02 -3.73 -7.70
CA GLU A 22 5.95 -4.67 -8.00
C GLU A 22 6.41 -6.13 -7.90
N THR A 23 7.60 -6.46 -8.40
CA THR A 23 8.15 -7.82 -8.37
C THR A 23 8.29 -8.31 -6.93
N LEU A 24 8.87 -7.49 -6.06
CA LEU A 24 9.05 -7.83 -4.64
C LEU A 24 7.70 -8.10 -3.96
N ILE A 25 6.68 -7.30 -4.23
CA ILE A 25 5.34 -7.50 -3.65
C ILE A 25 4.72 -8.80 -4.14
N LYS A 26 4.87 -9.12 -5.44
CA LYS A 26 4.39 -10.38 -6.02
C LYS A 26 5.11 -11.60 -5.44
N GLU A 27 6.44 -11.56 -5.35
CA GLU A 27 7.25 -12.62 -4.76
C GLU A 27 6.93 -12.83 -3.28
N THR A 28 6.64 -11.75 -2.55
CA THR A 28 6.19 -11.83 -1.15
C THR A 28 4.84 -12.53 -1.04
N ALA A 29 3.87 -12.17 -1.90
CA ALA A 29 2.56 -12.82 -1.94
C ALA A 29 2.69 -14.32 -2.25
N ASP A 30 3.50 -14.68 -3.24
CA ASP A 30 3.80 -16.08 -3.58
C ASP A 30 4.47 -16.83 -2.42
N SER A 31 5.42 -16.18 -1.74
CA SER A 31 6.11 -16.75 -0.59
C SER A 31 5.17 -16.98 0.58
N MET A 32 4.27 -16.05 0.88
CA MET A 32 3.27 -16.20 1.94
C MET A 32 2.34 -17.39 1.70
N VAL A 33 1.96 -17.66 0.45
CA VAL A 33 1.14 -18.82 0.09
C VAL A 33 1.96 -20.11 0.16
N SER A 34 3.12 -20.15 -0.49
CA SER A 34 3.94 -21.36 -0.64
C SER A 34 4.54 -21.86 0.67
N THR A 35 4.94 -20.95 1.57
CA THR A 35 5.45 -21.29 2.91
C THR A 35 4.34 -21.68 3.89
N GLY A 36 3.08 -21.44 3.54
CA GLY A 36 1.92 -21.73 4.39
C GLY A 36 1.58 -20.65 5.40
N LEU A 37 2.29 -19.50 5.42
CA LEU A 37 1.96 -18.36 6.29
C LEU A 37 0.52 -17.87 6.09
N ALA A 38 0.04 -17.87 4.84
CA ALA A 38 -1.36 -17.54 4.52
C ALA A 38 -2.36 -18.45 5.25
N LYS A 39 -2.05 -19.75 5.40
CA LYS A 39 -2.88 -20.72 6.12
C LYS A 39 -2.83 -20.51 7.64
N LEU A 40 -1.80 -19.85 8.15
CA LEU A 40 -1.65 -19.49 9.56
C LEU A 40 -2.30 -18.14 9.90
N GLY A 41 -2.94 -17.47 8.93
CA GLY A 41 -3.71 -16.25 9.13
C GLY A 41 -3.01 -14.96 8.67
N TYR A 42 -1.83 -15.03 8.07
CA TYR A 42 -1.19 -13.86 7.45
C TYR A 42 -1.85 -13.54 6.12
N GLN A 43 -2.77 -12.58 6.11
CA GLN A 43 -3.66 -12.34 4.96
C GLN A 43 -3.32 -11.07 4.18
N TYR A 44 -2.55 -10.14 4.76
CA TYR A 44 -2.31 -8.83 4.17
C TYR A 44 -0.86 -8.68 3.73
N VAL A 45 -0.69 -8.24 2.49
CA VAL A 45 0.59 -7.76 1.93
C VAL A 45 0.49 -6.23 1.88
N ASN A 46 1.20 -5.53 2.76
CA ASN A 46 1.09 -4.08 2.88
C ASN A 46 2.28 -3.39 2.21
N ILE A 47 1.96 -2.51 1.24
CA ILE A 47 2.90 -1.57 0.64
C ILE A 47 3.02 -0.38 1.59
N ASP A 48 4.25 -0.04 1.97
CA ASP A 48 4.55 1.13 2.80
C ASP A 48 4.91 2.36 1.95
N ASP A 49 5.56 3.36 2.53
CA ASP A 49 5.95 4.59 1.84
C ASP A 49 6.78 4.32 0.56
N CYS A 50 6.85 5.31 -0.33
CA CYS A 50 7.65 5.32 -1.57
C CYS A 50 7.11 4.47 -2.73
N TRP A 51 5.78 4.29 -2.80
CA TRP A 51 5.12 3.58 -3.90
C TRP A 51 4.65 4.50 -5.05
N ASP A 52 4.39 5.76 -4.75
CA ASP A 52 3.86 6.76 -5.68
C ASP A 52 4.94 7.70 -6.23
N GLU A 53 4.60 8.40 -7.32
CA GLU A 53 5.40 9.47 -7.89
C GLU A 53 5.53 10.65 -6.92
N HIS A 54 6.60 11.43 -7.05
CA HIS A 54 6.85 12.61 -6.21
C HIS A 54 5.77 13.70 -6.30
N ASN A 55 4.95 13.66 -7.35
CA ASN A 55 3.89 14.62 -7.62
C ASN A 55 2.61 13.90 -8.04
N ARG A 56 1.48 14.50 -7.66
CA ARG A 56 0.17 14.15 -8.20
C ARG A 56 0.11 14.46 -9.70
N ASP A 57 -0.80 13.80 -10.41
CA ASP A 57 -1.07 14.16 -11.80
C ASP A 57 -1.75 15.54 -11.93
N SER A 58 -1.97 15.96 -13.18
CA SER A 58 -2.64 17.24 -13.48
C SER A 58 -4.08 17.35 -12.96
N GLN A 59 -4.72 16.23 -12.59
CA GLN A 59 -6.06 16.18 -12.01
C GLN A 59 -6.03 16.04 -10.48
N GLY A 60 -4.84 16.01 -9.88
CA GLY A 60 -4.62 15.90 -8.45
C GLY A 60 -4.74 14.49 -7.88
N TYR A 61 -4.67 13.44 -8.70
CA TYR A 61 -4.64 12.05 -8.22
C TYR A 61 -3.23 11.62 -7.84
N LEU A 62 -3.14 10.71 -6.87
CA LEU A 62 -1.92 9.96 -6.60
C LEU A 62 -1.63 9.05 -7.79
N VAL A 63 -0.35 8.94 -8.16
CA VAL A 63 0.09 8.16 -9.32
C VAL A 63 1.14 7.17 -8.84
N ALA A 64 0.97 5.89 -9.13
CA ALA A 64 1.99 4.88 -8.83
C ALA A 64 3.27 5.18 -9.61
N ASN A 65 4.44 4.98 -8.99
CA ASN A 65 5.70 5.19 -9.68
C ASN A 65 5.85 4.21 -10.85
N GLY A 66 5.91 4.73 -12.07
CA GLY A 66 5.87 3.89 -13.28
C GLY A 66 7.11 3.01 -13.48
N ARG A 67 8.21 3.29 -12.78
CA ARG A 67 9.44 2.49 -12.84
C ARG A 67 9.40 1.29 -11.89
N THR A 68 8.84 1.48 -10.70
CA THR A 68 8.77 0.44 -9.66
C THR A 68 7.46 -0.34 -9.71
N PHE A 69 6.36 0.28 -10.15
CA PHE A 69 5.03 -0.30 -10.31
C PHE A 69 4.50 -0.15 -11.76
N PRO A 70 5.18 -0.75 -12.75
CA PRO A 70 4.88 -0.52 -14.17
C PRO A 70 3.47 -0.97 -14.59
N SER A 71 2.84 -1.92 -13.91
CA SER A 71 1.46 -2.34 -14.20
C SER A 71 0.39 -1.55 -13.44
N GLY A 72 0.81 -0.67 -12.51
CA GLY A 72 -0.05 0.09 -11.62
C GLY A 72 -0.60 -0.74 -10.44
N ILE A 73 -1.11 -0.03 -9.44
CA ILE A 73 -1.56 -0.64 -8.17
C ILE A 73 -2.79 -1.52 -8.34
N LYS A 74 -3.73 -1.17 -9.21
CA LYS A 74 -4.91 -2.01 -9.45
C LYS A 74 -4.51 -3.41 -9.94
N THR A 75 -3.62 -3.49 -10.93
CA THR A 75 -3.16 -4.77 -11.48
C THR A 75 -2.43 -5.60 -10.41
N LEU A 76 -1.66 -4.93 -9.55
CA LEU A 76 -1.02 -5.57 -8.40
C LEU A 76 -2.03 -6.09 -7.38
N ALA A 77 -3.08 -5.32 -7.08
CA ALA A 77 -4.17 -5.75 -6.20
C ALA A 77 -4.89 -6.98 -6.76
N ASP A 78 -5.28 -6.94 -8.04
CA ASP A 78 -5.91 -8.08 -8.72
C ASP A 78 -5.03 -9.34 -8.64
N TYR A 79 -3.70 -9.19 -8.80
CA TYR A 79 -2.75 -10.29 -8.62
C TYR A 79 -2.73 -10.82 -7.18
N VAL A 80 -2.61 -9.96 -6.18
CA VAL A 80 -2.58 -10.37 -4.77
C VAL A 80 -3.90 -11.06 -4.37
N HIS A 81 -5.04 -10.55 -4.84
CA HIS A 81 -6.36 -11.16 -4.63
C HIS A 81 -6.45 -12.55 -5.27
N SER A 82 -5.85 -12.76 -6.45
CA SER A 82 -5.80 -14.08 -7.10
C SER A 82 -5.09 -15.15 -6.26
N LYS A 83 -4.25 -14.73 -5.30
CA LYS A 83 -3.56 -15.59 -4.34
C LYS A 83 -4.36 -15.84 -3.06
N GLY A 84 -5.57 -15.28 -2.96
CA GLY A 84 -6.40 -15.32 -1.75
C GLY A 84 -5.90 -14.42 -0.62
N LEU A 85 -5.05 -13.45 -0.95
CA LEU A 85 -4.49 -12.45 -0.02
C LEU A 85 -5.17 -11.10 -0.24
N LYS A 86 -4.87 -10.14 0.63
CA LYS A 86 -5.38 -8.76 0.63
C LYS A 86 -4.22 -7.78 0.45
N LEU A 87 -4.45 -6.68 -0.26
CA LEU A 87 -3.41 -5.68 -0.51
C LEU A 87 -3.66 -4.42 0.33
N GLY A 88 -2.66 -4.01 1.10
CA GLY A 88 -2.66 -2.72 1.79
C GLY A 88 -1.77 -1.69 1.11
N ILE A 89 -2.11 -0.42 1.31
CA ILE A 89 -1.36 0.74 0.81
C ILE A 89 -1.08 1.74 1.94
N TYR A 90 -0.19 2.69 1.67
CA TYR A 90 0.23 3.72 2.61
C TYR A 90 -0.16 5.13 2.13
N SER A 91 -0.54 5.98 3.07
CA SER A 91 -0.57 7.43 2.91
C SER A 91 -0.37 8.14 4.25
N ASP A 92 -0.33 9.47 4.23
CA ASP A 92 -0.10 10.32 5.41
C ASP A 92 -1.21 11.35 5.58
N ALA A 93 -1.52 11.72 6.82
CA ALA A 93 -2.51 12.73 7.19
C ALA A 93 -2.03 14.18 7.02
N GLY A 94 -0.78 14.39 6.61
CA GLY A 94 -0.18 15.67 6.26
C GLY A 94 -0.10 15.92 4.75
N TYR A 95 0.65 16.96 4.37
CA TYR A 95 0.86 17.34 2.96
C TYR A 95 1.89 16.46 2.24
N ARG A 96 2.80 15.84 2.99
CA ARG A 96 3.83 14.93 2.50
C ARG A 96 3.86 13.68 3.35
N THR A 97 4.34 12.59 2.78
CA THR A 97 4.58 11.35 3.54
C THR A 97 5.78 11.48 4.48
N CYS A 98 6.02 10.46 5.31
CA CYS A 98 7.17 10.40 6.22
C CYS A 98 8.52 10.60 5.54
N SER A 99 8.69 10.13 4.30
CA SER A 99 9.90 10.37 3.51
C SER A 99 10.09 11.84 3.10
N SER A 100 9.03 12.66 3.22
CA SER A 100 8.93 14.02 2.69
C SER A 100 8.98 14.14 1.17
N GLU A 101 9.03 13.02 0.44
CA GLU A 101 9.21 13.01 -1.02
C GLU A 101 7.89 12.83 -1.78
N MET A 102 6.91 12.10 -1.22
CA MET A 102 5.64 11.81 -1.87
C MET A 102 4.50 12.64 -1.29
N PRO A 103 3.44 12.89 -2.08
CA PRO A 103 2.26 13.63 -1.61
C PRO A 103 1.50 12.88 -0.51
N GLY A 104 1.23 13.57 0.59
CA GLY A 104 0.28 13.11 1.62
C GLY A 104 -1.17 13.33 1.20
N SER A 105 -2.11 12.93 2.06
CA SER A 105 -3.55 12.94 1.77
C SER A 105 -4.32 14.15 2.33
N LEU A 106 -3.69 15.05 3.09
CA LEU A 106 -4.38 16.19 3.69
C LEU A 106 -5.09 17.06 2.63
N GLY A 107 -6.40 17.24 2.77
CA GLY A 107 -7.26 17.97 1.83
C GLY A 107 -7.65 17.19 0.56
N TYR A 108 -7.20 15.94 0.42
CA TYR A 108 -7.49 15.04 -0.71
C TYR A 108 -8.08 13.71 -0.25
N GLU A 109 -8.50 13.59 1.00
CA GLU A 109 -8.86 12.33 1.68
C GLU A 109 -9.95 11.59 0.92
N LYS A 110 -11.03 12.29 0.56
CA LYS A 110 -12.15 11.70 -0.19
C LYS A 110 -11.69 11.17 -1.54
N LYS A 111 -10.95 11.97 -2.30
CA LYS A 111 -10.44 11.60 -3.63
C LYS A 111 -9.49 10.40 -3.54
N ASN A 112 -8.58 10.43 -2.56
CA ASN A 112 -7.62 9.35 -2.35
C ASN A 112 -8.33 8.07 -1.91
N ALA A 113 -9.31 8.14 -1.01
CA ALA A 113 -10.12 6.99 -0.61
C ALA A 113 -10.90 6.37 -1.78
N GLU A 114 -11.52 7.19 -2.63
CA GLU A 114 -12.19 6.74 -3.86
C GLU A 114 -11.21 6.06 -4.82
N THR A 115 -10.00 6.59 -4.95
CA THR A 115 -8.93 6.02 -5.77
C THR A 115 -8.48 4.66 -5.24
N PHE A 116 -8.22 4.55 -3.93
CA PHE A 116 -7.81 3.30 -3.29
C PHE A 116 -8.90 2.23 -3.40
N ALA A 117 -10.16 2.61 -3.21
CA ALA A 117 -11.30 1.70 -3.38
C ALA A 117 -11.42 1.23 -4.85
N ALA A 118 -11.24 2.12 -5.82
CA ALA A 118 -11.27 1.77 -7.25
C ALA A 118 -10.13 0.83 -7.66
N TRP A 119 -8.99 0.89 -6.97
CA TRP A 119 -7.88 -0.04 -7.17
C TRP A 119 -8.05 -1.37 -6.42
N GLY A 120 -9.02 -1.49 -5.53
CA GLY A 120 -9.25 -2.71 -4.75
C GLY A 120 -8.36 -2.84 -3.51
N ILE A 121 -7.90 -1.73 -2.94
CA ILE A 121 -7.13 -1.75 -1.70
C ILE A 121 -8.00 -2.20 -0.52
N ASP A 122 -7.47 -3.11 0.29
CA ASP A 122 -8.14 -3.69 1.46
C ASP A 122 -7.75 -3.03 2.79
N TYR A 123 -6.62 -2.32 2.82
CA TYR A 123 -6.05 -1.75 4.04
C TYR A 123 -5.31 -0.44 3.74
N LEU A 124 -5.49 0.56 4.59
CA LEU A 124 -4.73 1.81 4.51
C LEU A 124 -3.92 1.99 5.80
N LYS A 125 -2.59 2.00 5.69
CA LYS A 125 -1.73 2.59 6.72
C LYS A 125 -1.77 4.10 6.55
N TYR A 126 -2.26 4.81 7.55
CA TYR A 126 -2.41 6.26 7.53
C TYR A 126 -1.54 6.88 8.62
N ASP A 127 -0.42 7.47 8.20
CA ASP A 127 0.61 8.01 9.07
C ASP A 127 0.38 9.49 9.39
N ASN A 128 1.21 10.07 10.25
CA ASN A 128 1.00 11.42 10.78
C ASN A 128 2.30 12.24 10.89
N ALA A 129 3.18 12.16 9.90
CA ALA A 129 4.50 12.78 10.00
C ALA A 129 4.51 14.29 9.75
N THR A 130 3.60 14.83 8.92
CA THR A 130 3.66 16.25 8.52
C THR A 130 2.38 17.04 8.83
N MET A 131 1.87 16.92 10.07
CA MET A 131 0.91 17.91 10.58
C MET A 131 1.65 19.20 10.95
N GLU A 132 1.58 20.23 10.12
CA GLU A 132 1.76 21.60 10.61
C GLU A 132 0.51 21.98 11.41
N ILE A 133 0.71 22.36 12.68
CA ILE A 133 -0.30 23.02 13.53
C ILE A 133 -0.21 24.53 13.28
#